data_AF-A0A6A0GRF4-F1
#
_entry.id   AF-A0A6A0GRF4-F1
#
_cell.length_a   1.000
_cell.length_b   1.000
_cell.length_c   1.000
_cell.angle_alpha   90.00
_cell.angle_beta   90.00
_cell.angle_gamma   90.00
#
_symmetry.space_group_name_H-M   'P 1'
#
loop_
_entity.id
_entity.type
_entity.pdbx_description
1 polymer ?
#
loop_
_entity_poly.entity_id
_entity_poly.type
_entity_poly.pdbx_seq_one_letter_code
_entity_poly.pdbx_strand_id
1 'polypeptide(L)'
;MDLLPFDITGGPETREFLYRVADISCDYVEKTFDRGCKILDFHQPEQLKEVLDLEIPSDPLKLEQLLHDCRDALKYQVKTGEYITF
;
A
#
# COMPACT_ATOMS: atom_id res chain seq x y z
N MET A 1 12.06 20.88 -14.14
CA MET A 1 11.63 19.61 -13.53
C MET A 1 12.38 19.52 -12.22
N ASP A 2 11.83 20.17 -11.20
CA ASP A 2 12.48 20.37 -9.90
C ASP A 2 12.01 19.23 -9.00
N LEU A 3 12.71 18.10 -9.09
CA LEU A 3 12.32 16.84 -8.47
C LEU A 3 12.88 16.78 -7.04
N LEU A 4 12.24 17.51 -6.11
CA LEU A 4 12.53 17.55 -4.66
C LEU A 4 13.97 18.01 -4.30
N PRO A 5 14.22 18.54 -3.09
CA PRO A 5 15.60 18.69 -2.64
C PRO A 5 16.24 17.29 -2.53
N PHE A 6 17.18 17.00 -3.41
CA PHE A 6 17.97 15.77 -3.38
C PHE A 6 18.86 15.81 -2.12
N ASP A 7 18.40 15.16 -1.06
CA ASP A 7 19.21 14.95 0.15
C ASP A 7 20.15 13.76 -0.05
N ILE A 8 21.44 14.06 -0.24
CA ILE A 8 22.52 13.08 -0.43
C ILE A 8 22.66 12.17 0.81
N THR A 9 22.14 12.58 1.97
CA THR A 9 22.23 11.83 3.23
C THR A 9 21.05 10.90 3.48
N GLY A 10 19.92 11.07 2.79
CA GLY A 10 18.68 10.31 2.99
C GLY A 10 18.66 8.87 2.46
N GLY A 11 19.82 8.32 2.09
CA GLY A 11 19.97 6.96 1.55
C GLY A 11 19.50 5.86 2.51
N PRO A 12 19.90 5.87 3.80
CA PRO A 12 19.43 4.90 4.79
C PRO A 12 17.91 4.91 4.99
N GLU A 13 17.30 6.08 5.09
CA GLU A 13 15.86 6.28 5.29
C GLU A 13 15.07 5.82 4.06
N THR A 14 15.56 6.16 2.87
CA THR A 14 14.98 5.69 1.60
C THR A 14 14.99 4.17 1.55
N ARG A 15 16.13 3.54 1.90
CA ARG A 15 16.28 2.10 1.91
C ARG A 15 15.33 1.43 2.92
N GLU A 16 15.24 1.96 4.13
CA GLU A 16 14.32 1.47 5.17
C GLU A 16 12.86 1.57 4.71
N PHE A 17 12.45 2.71 4.16
CA PHE A 17 11.10 2.89 3.64
C PHE A 17 10.77 1.87 2.54
N LEU A 18 11.66 1.70 1.57
CA LEU A 18 11.48 0.73 0.50
C LEU A 18 11.42 -0.71 1.01
N TYR A 19 12.22 -1.07 2.02
CA TYR A 19 12.12 -2.39 2.65
C TYR A 19 10.75 -2.61 3.27
N ARG A 20 10.18 -1.62 3.97
CA ARG A 20 8.84 -1.74 4.56
C ARG A 20 7.75 -1.85 3.51
N VAL A 21 7.86 -1.14 2.39
CA VAL A 21 6.92 -1.28 1.25
C VAL A 21 7.03 -2.67 0.63
N ALA A 22 8.24 -3.19 0.45
CA ALA A 22 8.47 -4.53 -0.07
C ALA A 22 7.91 -5.61 0.87
N ASP A 23 8.13 -5.46 2.18
CA ASP A 23 7.57 -6.34 3.22
C ASP A 23 6.04 -6.40 3.17
N ILE A 24 5.39 -5.23 3.12
CA ILE A 24 3.92 -5.11 2.92
C ILE A 24 3.46 -5.82 1.64
N SER A 25 4.23 -5.69 0.56
CA SER A 25 3.90 -6.31 -0.73
C SER A 25 4.04 -7.83 -0.67
N CYS A 26 5.11 -8.34 -0.05
CA CYS A 26 5.34 -9.76 0.16
C CYS A 26 4.23 -10.40 1.02
N ASP A 27 3.85 -9.76 2.14
CA ASP A 27 2.72 -10.17 2.98
C ASP A 27 1.43 -10.32 2.16
N TYR A 28 1.17 -9.39 1.24
CA TYR A 28 -0.01 -9.42 0.39
C TYR A 28 0.06 -10.54 -0.66
N VAL A 29 1.22 -10.75 -1.27
CA VAL A 29 1.46 -11.82 -2.25
C VAL A 29 1.22 -13.19 -1.62
N GLU A 30 1.74 -13.44 -0.42
CA GLU A 30 1.51 -14.69 0.31
C GLU A 30 0.01 -14.94 0.54
N LYS A 31 -0.72 -13.92 1.00
CA LYS A 31 -2.17 -13.99 1.22
C LYS A 31 -2.98 -14.08 -0.07
N THR A 32 -2.40 -13.76 -1.23
CA THR A 32 -3.09 -13.86 -2.53
C THR A 32 -3.13 -15.30 -3.03
N PHE A 33 -2.20 -16.14 -2.60
CA PHE A 33 -2.17 -17.56 -2.95
C PHE A 33 -2.83 -18.48 -1.90
N ASP A 34 -3.24 -17.93 -0.76
CA ASP A 34 -4.01 -18.67 0.26
C ASP A 34 -5.50 -18.74 -0.13
N ARG A 35 -5.94 -19.93 -0.52
CA ARG A 35 -7.35 -20.23 -0.87
C ARG A 35 -8.33 -20.09 0.29
N GLY A 36 -7.83 -19.99 1.53
CA GLY A 36 -8.65 -19.69 2.71
C GLY A 36 -9.02 -18.21 2.82
N CYS A 37 -8.34 -17.33 2.08
CA CYS A 37 -8.63 -15.92 2.07
C CYS A 37 -9.78 -15.56 1.13
N LYS A 38 -10.49 -14.46 1.42
CA LYS A 38 -11.46 -13.89 0.47
C LYS A 38 -10.71 -13.23 -0.70
N ILE A 39 -11.22 -13.43 -1.92
CA ILE A 39 -10.79 -12.74 -3.15
C ILE A 39 -11.00 -11.22 -3.05
N LEU A 40 -12.09 -10.80 -2.43
CA LEU A 40 -12.46 -9.41 -2.22
C LEU A 40 -13.31 -9.31 -0.95
N ASP A 41 -12.99 -8.37 -0.08
CA ASP A 41 -13.89 -7.94 0.98
C ASP A 41 -14.70 -6.74 0.47
N PHE A 42 -15.89 -7.02 -0.06
CA PHE A 42 -16.68 -6.04 -0.80
C PHE A 42 -17.26 -4.96 0.13
N HIS A 43 -17.08 -3.70 -0.28
CA HIS A 43 -17.61 -2.52 0.38
C HIS A 43 -18.25 -1.58 -0.66
N GLN A 44 -19.33 -0.90 -0.30
CA GLN A 44 -19.92 0.16 -1.12
C GLN A 44 -18.96 1.36 -1.21
N PRO A 45 -19.03 2.18 -2.27
CA PRO A 45 -18.15 3.34 -2.44
C PRO A 45 -18.14 4.29 -1.24
N GLU A 46 -19.28 4.51 -0.59
CA GLU A 46 -19.41 5.37 0.58
C GLU A 46 -18.66 4.79 1.79
N GLN A 47 -18.72 3.47 1.98
CA GLN A 47 -17.99 2.78 3.06
C GLN A 47 -16.48 2.82 2.81
N LEU A 48 -16.05 2.70 1.55
CA LEU A 48 -14.62 2.80 1.20
C LEU A 48 -14.06 4.19 1.45
N LYS A 49 -14.83 5.25 1.20
CA LYS A 49 -14.41 6.64 1.48
C LYS A 49 -14.26 6.94 2.96
N GLU A 50 -14.90 6.17 3.84
CA GLU A 50 -14.75 6.30 5.29
C GLU A 50 -13.47 5.64 5.82
N VAL A 51 -12.92 4.67 5.07
CA VAL A 51 -11.75 3.88 5.50
C VAL A 51 -10.49 4.17 4.70
N LEU A 52 -10.61 4.63 3.45
CA LEU A 52 -9.52 5.09 2.62
C LEU A 52 -9.53 6.62 2.61
N ASP A 53 -8.49 7.22 3.19
CA ASP A 53 -8.25 8.64 3.01
C ASP A 53 -7.71 8.87 1.59
N LEU A 54 -8.59 9.40 0.73
CA LEU A 54 -8.29 9.70 -0.67
C LEU A 54 -8.11 11.21 -0.89
N GLU A 55 -8.14 12.02 0.16
CA GLU A 55 -7.90 13.45 0.06
C GLU A 55 -6.41 13.72 -0.19
N ILE A 56 -6.12 14.73 -1.00
CA ILE A 56 -4.73 15.13 -1.28
C ILE A 56 -4.45 16.35 -0.40
N PRO A 57 -3.68 16.19 0.70
CA PRO A 57 -3.38 17.30 1.60
C PRO A 57 -2.45 18.32 0.94
N SER A 58 -2.53 19.58 1.40
CA SER A 58 -1.59 20.62 0.98
C SER A 58 -0.18 20.41 1.52
N ASP A 59 -0.07 19.80 2.69
CA ASP A 59 1.19 19.49 3.36
C ASP A 59 1.57 18.02 3.15
N PRO A 60 2.88 17.69 3.09
CA PRO A 60 3.32 16.32 2.95
C PRO A 60 2.97 15.49 4.18
N LEU A 61 2.61 14.23 3.95
CA LEU A 61 2.38 13.25 5.00
C LEU A 61 3.69 12.59 5.46
N LYS A 62 3.68 12.04 6.66
CA LYS A 62 4.79 11.24 7.19
C LYS A 62 4.89 9.90 6.46
N LEU A 63 6.09 9.34 6.37
CA LEU A 63 6.33 8.03 5.74
C LEU A 63 5.52 6.92 6.41
N GLU A 64 5.30 6.99 7.73
CA GLU A 64 4.47 6.03 8.45
C GLU A 64 3.01 6.03 7.96
N GLN A 65 2.48 7.20 7.61
CA GLN A 65 1.12 7.30 7.07
C GLN A 65 1.06 6.66 5.69
N LEU A 66 2.04 6.93 4.82
CA LEU A 66 2.09 6.33 3.49
C LEU A 66 2.18 4.78 3.55
N LEU A 67 2.92 4.23 4.54
CA LEU A 67 2.96 2.79 4.77
C LEU A 67 1.60 2.22 5.24
N HIS A 68 0.86 2.98 6.05
CA HIS A 68 -0.51 2.62 6.44
C HIS A 68 -1.42 2.61 5.21
N ASP A 69 -1.36 3.66 4.38
CA ASP A 69 -2.17 3.80 3.17
C ASP A 69 -1.88 2.66 2.17
N CYS A 70 -0.61 2.23 2.04
CA CYS A 70 -0.26 1.04 1.25
C CYS A 70 -0.96 -0.23 1.77
N ARG A 71 -1.02 -0.43 3.09
CA ARG A 71 -1.68 -1.62 3.66
C ARG A 71 -3.18 -1.60 3.39
N ASP A 72 -3.83 -0.45 3.56
CA ASP A 72 -5.27 -0.34 3.31
C ASP A 72 -5.60 -0.49 1.83
N ALA A 73 -4.83 0.13 0.93
CA ALA A 73 -5.01 -0.06 -0.51
C ALA A 73 -4.93 -1.55 -0.91
N LEU A 74 -3.96 -2.30 -0.37
CA LEU A 74 -3.84 -3.73 -0.63
C LEU A 74 -4.93 -4.57 0.05
N LYS A 75 -5.46 -4.13 1.20
CA LYS A 75 -6.52 -4.84 1.93
C LYS A 75 -7.87 -4.79 1.21
N TYR A 76 -8.19 -3.65 0.61
CA TYR A 76 -9.51 -3.40 0.00
C TYR A 76 -9.55 -3.61 -1.53
N GLN A 77 -8.41 -3.90 -2.18
CA GLN A 77 -8.39 -4.26 -3.60
C GLN A 77 -8.89 -5.69 -3.87
N VAL A 78 -9.14 -5.98 -5.15
CA VAL A 78 -9.42 -7.34 -5.63
C VAL A 78 -8.12 -8.14 -5.75
N LYS A 79 -8.09 -9.35 -5.18
CA LYS A 79 -6.99 -10.30 -5.32
C LYS A 79 -7.03 -11.00 -6.68
N THR A 80 -6.43 -10.38 -7.69
CA THR A 80 -6.43 -10.91 -9.07
C THR A 80 -5.52 -12.13 -9.28
N GLY A 81 -4.55 -12.36 -8.38
CA GLY A 81 -3.58 -13.46 -8.48
C GLY A 81 -4.10 -14.84 -8.06
N GLU A 82 -5.21 -14.92 -7.31
CA GLU A 82 -5.74 -16.19 -6.78
C GLU A 82 -6.14 -17.18 -7.89
N TYR A 83 -6.52 -16.64 -9.06
CA TYR A 83 -6.89 -17.43 -10.25
C TYR A 83 -5.72 -17.73 -11.18
N ILE A 84 -4.55 -17.16 -10.95
CA ILE A 84 -3.35 -17.34 -11.79
C ILE A 84 -2.51 -18.45 -11.15
N THR A 85 -2.86 -19.70 -11.45
CA THR A 85 -1.99 -20.84 -11.15
C THR A 85 -1.11 -21.08 -12.39
N PHE A 86 0.21 -20.90 -12.25
CA PHE A 86 1.20 -21.38 -13.24
C PHE A 86 1.58 -22.83 -12.94
#